data_AF-A0A258HPQ7-F1
#
_entry.id   AF-A0A258HPQ7-F1
#
_cell.length_a   1.000
_cell.length_b   1.000
_cell.length_c   1.000
_cell.angle_alpha   90.00
_cell.angle_beta   90.00
_cell.angle_gamma   90.00
#
_symmetry.space_group_name_H-M   'P 1'
#
loop_
_entity.id
_entity.type
_entity.pdbx_description
1 polymer ?
#
loop_
_entity_poly.entity_id
_entity_poly.type
_entity_poly.pdbx_seq_one_letter_code
_entity_poly.pdbx_strand_id
1 'polypeptide(L)' 'MPTSLPPIQVTVIRSGGEWRLMRDGQDAGHYDYSVDALDAALLRAGQLLEQGREVEVFIQDSAGQLRRVDPVMGEVVH' A
#
# COMPACT_ATOMS: atom_id res chain seq x y z
N MET A 1 -18.09 -22.17 7.96
CA MET A 1 -17.00 -21.78 7.03
C MET A 1 -16.67 -20.33 7.34
N PRO A 2 -15.50 -19.97 7.89
CA PRO A 2 -15.11 -18.57 7.88
C PRO A 2 -14.71 -18.24 6.44
N THR A 3 -15.55 -17.48 5.73
CA THR A 3 -15.09 -16.71 4.58
C THR A 3 -14.24 -15.59 5.15
N SER A 4 -12.92 -15.82 5.27
CA SER A 4 -12.00 -14.70 5.48
C SER A 4 -12.25 -13.69 4.38
N LEU A 5 -12.56 -12.46 4.76
CA LEU A 5 -12.65 -11.37 3.81
C LEU A 5 -11.32 -11.26 3.08
N PRO A 6 -11.31 -10.95 1.76
CA PRO A 6 -10.06 -10.73 1.07
C PRO A 6 -9.24 -9.65 1.79
N PRO A 7 -7.90 -9.79 1.82
CA PRO A 7 -7.04 -8.77 2.40
C PRO A 7 -7.27 -7.45 1.67
N ILE A 8 -7.24 -6.35 2.42
CA ILE A 8 -7.30 -5.02 1.82
C ILE A 8 -5.97 -4.78 1.13
N GLN A 9 -6.04 -4.44 -0.15
CA GLN A 9 -4.84 -4.13 -0.90
C GLN A 9 -4.56 -2.63 -0.86
N VAL A 10 -3.38 -2.24 -0.41
CA VAL A 10 -2.88 -0.88 -0.48
C VAL A 10 -1.70 -0.88 -1.45
N THR A 11 -1.73 -0.04 -2.47
CA THR A 11 -0.71 -0.03 -3.53
C THR A 11 -0.27 1.39 -3.84
N VAL A 12 1.02 1.64 -3.76
CA VAL A 12 1.65 2.90 -4.15
C VAL A 12 2.19 2.72 -5.58
N ILE A 13 1.65 3.46 -6.53
CA ILE A 13 2.06 3.42 -7.95
C ILE A 13 2.56 4.79 -8.39
N ARG A 14 3.46 4.83 -9.37
CA ARG A 14 3.88 6.06 -10.03
C ARG A 14 3.08 6.22 -11.32
N SER A 15 2.36 7.33 -11.45
CA SER A 15 1.54 7.63 -12.64
C SER A 15 1.62 9.10 -12.98
N GLY A 16 1.97 9.43 -14.22
CA GLY A 16 1.97 10.82 -14.71
C GLY A 16 3.01 11.74 -14.05
N GLY A 17 4.02 11.18 -13.37
CA GLY A 17 5.05 11.94 -12.65
C GLY A 17 4.86 11.96 -11.14
N GLU A 18 3.67 11.64 -10.65
CA GLU A 18 3.28 11.64 -9.24
C GLU A 18 3.17 10.22 -8.68
N TRP A 19 3.18 10.10 -7.36
CA TRP A 19 2.92 8.87 -6.62
C TRP A 19 1.48 8.84 -6.15
N ARG A 20 0.75 7.80 -6.55
CA ARG A 20 -0.64 7.57 -6.18
C ARG A 20 -0.76 6.41 -5.21
N LEU A 21 -1.47 6.66 -4.13
CA LEU A 21 -1.91 5.66 -3.19
C LEU A 21 -3.25 5.10 -3.65
N MET A 22 -3.29 3.80 -3.89
CA MET A 22 -4.48 3.06 -4.28
C MET A 22 -4.89 2.17 -3.11
N ARG A 23 -6.20 2.06 -2.86
CA ARG A 23 -6.79 1.11 -1.93
C ARG A 23 -7.85 0.29 -2.66
N ASP A 24 -7.70 -1.03 -2.69
CA ASP A 24 -8.62 -1.95 -3.37
C ASP A 24 -8.90 -1.51 -4.83
N GLY A 25 -7.86 -0.97 -5.51
CA GLY A 25 -7.96 -0.45 -6.87
C GLY A 25 -8.58 0.95 -7.02
N GLN A 26 -9.02 1.57 -5.92
CA GLN A 26 -9.52 2.94 -5.88
C GLN A 26 -8.45 3.94 -5.48
N ASP A 27 -8.48 5.11 -6.09
CA ASP A 27 -7.59 6.22 -5.74
C ASP A 27 -7.88 6.71 -4.30
N ALA A 28 -6.83 6.79 -3.49
CA ALA A 28 -6.91 7.13 -2.07
C ALA A 28 -5.98 8.28 -1.67
N GLY A 29 -5.09 8.74 -2.55
CA GLY A 29 -4.21 9.88 -2.29
C GLY A 29 -3.14 10.07 -3.37
N HIS A 30 -2.63 11.30 -3.49
CA HIS A 30 -1.62 11.72 -4.47
C HIS A 30 -0.49 12.44 -3.74
N TYR A 31 0.75 12.18 -4.16
CA TYR A 31 1.96 12.64 -3.51
C TYR A 31 3.05 12.93 -4.54
N ASP A 32 3.86 13.95 -4.30
CA ASP A 32 5.01 14.27 -5.17
C ASP A 32 6.19 13.30 -4.97
N TYR A 33 6.31 12.70 -3.78
CA TYR A 33 7.43 11.84 -3.40
C TYR A 33 6.98 10.43 -2.99
N SER A 34 7.82 9.43 -3.29
CA SER A 34 7.54 8.02 -2.98
C SER A 34 7.51 7.74 -1.48
N VAL A 35 8.36 8.44 -0.72
CA VAL A 35 8.47 8.28 0.72
C VAL A 35 7.16 8.71 1.39
N ASP A 36 6.64 9.88 1.02
CA ASP A 36 5.36 10.37 1.57
C ASP A 36 4.18 9.45 1.21
N ALA A 37 4.15 8.96 -0.03
CA ALA A 37 3.13 8.00 -0.46
C ALA A 37 3.22 6.67 0.32
N LEU A 38 4.43 6.21 0.60
CA LEU A 38 4.67 4.99 1.37
C LEU A 38 4.33 5.18 2.85
N ASP A 39 4.75 6.28 3.48
CA ASP A 39 4.39 6.61 4.87
C ASP A 39 2.87 6.67 5.03
N ALA A 40 2.16 7.30 4.08
CA ALA A 40 0.71 7.32 4.08
C ALA A 40 0.09 5.91 3.90
N ALA A 41 0.69 5.07 3.04
CA ALA A 41 0.26 3.69 2.85
C ALA A 41 0.40 2.87 4.14
N LEU A 42 1.54 2.99 4.83
CA LEU A 42 1.84 2.28 6.07
C LEU A 42 0.96 2.77 7.21
N LEU A 43 0.75 4.09 7.34
CA LEU A 43 -0.20 4.63 8.32
C LEU A 43 -1.61 4.07 8.12
N ARG A 44 -2.05 3.97 6.86
CA ARG A 44 -3.36 3.39 6.52
C ARG A 44 -3.41 1.89 6.80
N ALA A 45 -2.34 1.17 6.48
CA ALA A 45 -2.23 -0.26 6.75
C ALA A 45 -2.29 -0.53 8.26
N GLY A 46 -1.56 0.24 9.07
CA GLY A 46 -1.62 0.18 10.53
C GLY A 46 -3.04 0.35 11.07
N GLN A 47 -3.76 1.40 10.65
CA GLN A 47 -5.15 1.63 11.06
C GLN A 47 -6.09 0.45 10.73
N LEU A 48 -5.85 -0.22 9.60
CA LEU A 48 -6.65 -1.37 9.16
C LEU A 48 -6.29 -2.64 9.93
N LEU A 49 -5.00 -2.85 10.22
CA LEU A 49 -4.54 -3.94 11.09
C LEU A 49 -5.10 -3.79 12.51
N GLU A 50 -5.14 -2.57 13.05
CA GLU A 50 -5.78 -2.26 14.35
C GLU A 50 -7.29 -2.58 14.36
N GLN A 51 -7.95 -2.54 13.19
CA GLN A 51 -9.34 -2.94 13.02
C GLN A 51 -9.52 -4.46 12.83
N GLY A 52 -8.45 -5.25 12.94
CA GLY A 52 -8.44 -6.69 12.72
C GLY A 52 -8.60 -7.08 11.25
N ARG A 53 -8.27 -6.17 10.31
CA ARG A 53 -8.28 -6.45 8.87
C ARG A 53 -6.93 -6.94 8.42
N GLU A 54 -6.91 -7.95 7.56
CA GLU A 54 -5.70 -8.31 6.82
C GLU A 54 -5.42 -7.26 5.74
N VAL A 55 -4.15 -6.87 5.61
CA VAL A 55 -3.71 -5.82 4.69
C VAL A 55 -2.44 -6.27 3.97
N GLU A 56 -2.38 -5.99 2.67
CA GLU A 56 -1.17 -6.16 1.87
C GLU A 56 -0.76 -4.81 1.29
N VAL A 57 0.50 -4.41 1.51
CA VAL A 57 1.06 -3.17 0.98
C VAL A 57 2.00 -3.49 -0.17
N PHE A 58 1.87 -2.77 -1.26
CA PHE A 58 2.73 -2.87 -2.43
C PHE A 58 3.24 -1.50 -2.83
N ILE A 59 4.48 -1.43 -3.31
CA ILE A 59 5.07 -0.22 -3.89
C ILE A 59 5.62 -0.52 -5.27
N GLN A 60 5.36 0.36 -6.22
CA GLN A 60 5.98 0.30 -7.53
C GLN A 60 7.42 0.78 -7.45
N ASP A 61 8.37 -0.04 -7.91
CA ASP A 61 9.76 0.34 -8.02
C ASP A 61 10.04 1.16 -9.30
N SER A 62 11.28 1.62 -9.45
CA SER A 62 11.72 2.41 -10.60
C SER A 62 11.63 1.66 -11.94
N ALA A 63 11.56 0.33 -11.93
CA ALA A 63 11.38 -0.51 -13.10
C ALA A 63 9.89 -0.75 -13.42
N GLY A 64 8.98 -0.19 -12.63
CA GLY A 64 7.54 -0.35 -12.78
C GLY A 64 7.00 -1.63 -12.14
N GLN A 65 7.82 -2.39 -11.41
CA GLN A 65 7.42 -3.64 -10.78
C GLN A 65 6.83 -3.38 -9.39
N LEU A 66 5.79 -4.13 -9.03
CA LEU A 66 5.21 -4.07 -7.69
C LEU A 66 6.02 -4.94 -6.74
N ARG A 67 6.53 -4.32 -5.68
CA ARG A 67 7.23 -5.01 -4.59
C ARG A 67 6.36 -4.99 -3.34
N ARG A 68 6.22 -6.14 -2.69
CA ARG A 68 5.49 -6.26 -1.44
C ARG A 68 6.29 -5.60 -0.33
N VAL A 69 5.60 -4.82 0.49
CA VAL A 69 6.16 -4.14 1.66
C VAL A 69 5.50 -4.70 2.91
N ASP A 70 6.29 -4.89 3.96
CA ASP A 70 5.76 -5.23 5.26
C ASP A 70 4.88 -4.07 5.78
N PRO A 71 3.59 -4.32 6.07
CA PRO A 71 2.65 -3.25 6.44
C PRO A 71 2.93 -2.64 7.82
N VAL A 72 3.86 -3.19 8.60
CA VAL A 72 4.22 -2.75 9.95
C VAL A 72 5.58 -2.06 9.97
N MET A 73 6.60 -2.66 9.32
CA MET A 73 7.98 -2.16 9.32
C MET A 73 8.33 -1.29 8.11
N GLY A 74 7.53 -1.33 7.03
CA GLY A 74 7.83 -0.56 5.82
C GLY A 74 8.97 -1.12 4.97
N GLU A 75 9.48 -2.29 5.30
CA GLU A 75 10.57 -2.95 4.58
C GLU A 75 10.05 -3.76 3.39
N VAL A 76 10.80 -3.80 2.28
CA VAL A 76 10.44 -4.62 1.12
C VAL A 76 10.68 -6.10 1.45
N VAL A 77 9.61 -6.89 1.43
CA VAL A 77 9.69 -8.35 1.62
C VAL A 77 10.27 -8.97 0.35
N HIS A 78 11.40 -9.68 0.50
CA HIS A 78 12.11 -10.38 -0.58
C HIS A 78 11.61 -11.81 -0.76
#